data_AF-A0A0B2NQF4-F1
#
_entry.id   AF-A0A0B2NQF4-F1
#
_cell.length_a   1.000
_cell.length_b   1.000
_cell.length_c   1.000
_cell.angle_alpha   90.00
_cell.angle_beta   90.00
_cell.angle_gamma   90.00
#
_symmetry.space_group_name_H-M   'P 1'
#
loop_
_entity.id
_entity.type
_entity.pdbx_description
1 polymer ?
#
loop_
_entity_poly.entity_id
_entity_poly.type
_entity_poly.pdbx_seq_one_letter_code
_entity_poly.pdbx_strand_id
1 'polypeptide(L)'
;MGGALGILFGTILCLHNETLLLERLEGIYTFGQPRLGDEAYTNYLRQKFKGHHVRYCRFVYCNDLVPRLPYDDKEMMFKHFGTCLFFNRHYEFEVLEEQWNKNYFSLWCVIPMPYNAILEIIWSFIIARQSGPYYREGWFLFAFRTIGLIIPGVPAHGPQDYLNSTLLGKIEKHFKAE
;
A
#
# COMPACT_ATOMS: atom_id res chain seq x y z
N MET A 1 8.53 4.42 5.33
CA MET A 1 8.84 5.87 5.45
C MET A 1 8.91 6.61 4.10
N GLY A 2 9.47 6.03 3.03
CA GLY A 2 9.57 6.73 1.73
C GLY A 2 8.24 7.18 1.12
N GLY A 3 7.18 6.35 1.19
CA GLY A 3 5.86 6.72 0.65
C GLY A 3 5.25 7.96 1.30
N ALA A 4 5.41 8.08 2.63
CA ALA A 4 4.98 9.26 3.38
C ALA A 4 5.68 10.54 2.89
N LEU A 5 7.01 10.47 2.73
CA LEU A 5 7.81 11.60 2.27
C LEU A 5 7.47 12.00 0.82
N GLY A 6 7.20 11.02 -0.05
CA GLY A 6 6.79 11.29 -1.43
C GLY A 6 5.51 12.12 -1.52
N ILE A 7 4.56 11.90 -0.61
CA ILE A 7 3.34 12.71 -0.57
C ILE A 7 3.55 14.06 0.09
N LEU A 8 4.35 14.15 1.15
CA LEU A 8 4.71 15.44 1.74
C LEU A 8 5.41 16.35 0.73
N PHE A 9 6.24 15.78 -0.15
CA PHE A 9 6.82 16.52 -1.27
C PHE A 9 5.73 17.12 -2.18
N GLY A 10 4.76 16.32 -2.61
CA GLY A 10 3.61 16.81 -3.37
C GLY A 10 2.81 17.88 -2.63
N THR A 11 2.64 17.74 -1.31
CA THR A 11 2.01 18.76 -0.45
C THR A 11 2.75 20.08 -0.48
N ILE A 12 4.07 20.05 -0.31
CA ILE A 12 4.91 21.25 -0.32
C ILE A 12 4.80 21.95 -1.68
N LEU A 13 4.85 21.21 -2.79
CA LEU A 13 4.65 21.79 -4.13
C LEU A 13 3.29 22.50 -4.26
N CYS A 14 2.22 21.88 -3.76
CA CYS A 14 0.88 22.50 -3.76
C CYS A 14 0.78 23.73 -2.84
N LEU A 15 1.44 23.70 -1.68
CA LEU A 15 1.44 24.81 -0.72
C LEU A 15 2.21 26.03 -1.25
N HIS A 16 3.35 25.80 -1.90
CA HIS A 16 4.17 26.85 -2.50
C HIS A 16 3.68 27.28 -3.90
N ASN A 17 2.61 26.65 -4.41
CA ASN A 17 2.09 26.86 -5.77
C ASN A 17 3.19 26.73 -6.85
N GLU A 18 4.02 25.69 -6.74
CA GLU A 18 5.08 25.36 -7.71
C GLU A 18 4.49 24.77 -9.00
N THR A 19 3.77 25.58 -9.77
CA THR A 19 2.97 25.14 -10.93
C THR A 19 3.81 24.42 -11.98
N LEU A 20 5.02 24.91 -12.27
CA LEU A 20 5.91 24.29 -13.25
C LEU A 20 6.25 22.84 -12.92
N LEU A 21 6.49 22.54 -11.63
CA LEU A 21 6.77 21.18 -11.19
C LEU A 21 5.50 20.33 -11.16
N LEU A 22 4.39 20.89 -10.70
CA LEU A 22 3.09 20.21 -10.64
C LEU A 22 2.57 19.82 -12.03
N GLU A 23 2.74 20.67 -13.03
CA GLU A 23 2.35 20.38 -14.43
C GLU A 23 3.22 19.30 -15.08
N ARG A 24 4.44 19.10 -14.58
CA ARG A 24 5.35 18.05 -15.05
C ARG A 24 5.25 16.76 -14.23
N LEU A 25 4.54 16.80 -13.11
CA LEU A 25 4.37 15.66 -12.23
C LEU A 25 3.19 14.81 -12.72
N GLU A 26 3.48 13.78 -13.50
CA GLU A 26 2.46 12.86 -14.00
C GLU A 26 1.71 12.16 -12.85
N GLY A 27 2.44 11.74 -11.82
CA GLY A 27 1.82 11.13 -10.67
C GLY A 27 2.76 10.78 -9.53
N ILE A 28 2.16 10.43 -8.40
CA ILE A 28 2.82 9.96 -7.20
C ILE A 28 2.35 8.53 -6.94
N TYR A 29 3.29 7.61 -6.84
CA TYR A 29 3.04 6.19 -6.58
C TYR A 29 3.73 5.79 -5.29
N THR A 30 2.97 5.31 -4.32
CA THR A 30 3.47 5.05 -2.97
C THR A 30 3.22 3.61 -2.58
N PHE A 31 4.14 3.02 -1.83
CA PHE A 31 4.12 1.62 -1.45
C PHE A 31 4.15 1.54 0.08
N GLY A 32 3.13 0.92 0.67
CA GLY A 32 3.06 0.76 2.12
C GLY A 32 3.00 2.09 2.89
N GLN A 33 2.45 3.14 2.29
CA GLN A 33 2.44 4.47 2.90
C GLN A 33 1.49 4.52 4.11
N PRO A 34 1.93 5.03 5.27
CA PRO A 34 1.05 5.31 6.41
C PRO A 34 0.12 6.50 6.13
N ARG A 35 -0.94 6.64 6.92
CA ARG A 35 -1.78 7.85 6.89
C ARG A 35 -0.97 9.06 7.35
N LEU A 36 -1.25 10.22 6.75
CA LEU A 36 -0.43 11.41 6.91
C LEU A 36 -1.14 12.63 7.48
N GLY A 37 -2.42 12.77 7.21
CA GLY A 37 -3.18 13.92 7.67
C GLY A 37 -4.65 13.58 7.85
N ASP A 38 -5.38 14.55 8.32
CA ASP A 38 -6.81 14.48 8.59
C ASP A 38 -7.66 14.65 7.31
N GLU A 39 -8.97 14.76 7.50
CA GLU A 39 -9.91 14.98 6.41
C GLU A 39 -9.68 16.32 5.68
N ALA A 40 -9.28 17.38 6.39
CA ALA A 40 -9.00 18.68 5.77
C ALA A 40 -7.78 18.60 4.84
N TYR A 41 -6.70 17.97 5.32
CA TYR A 41 -5.50 17.72 4.55
C TYR A 41 -5.77 16.88 3.29
N THR A 42 -6.52 15.78 3.44
CA THR A 42 -6.84 14.90 2.32
C THR A 42 -7.72 15.57 1.27
N ASN A 43 -8.70 16.37 1.69
CA ASN A 43 -9.55 17.14 0.79
C ASN A 43 -8.77 18.22 0.04
N TYR A 44 -7.88 18.94 0.72
CA TYR A 44 -7.01 19.94 0.11
C TYR A 44 -6.15 19.34 -1.02
N LEU A 45 -5.44 18.24 -0.73
CA LEU A 45 -4.57 17.60 -1.72
C LEU A 45 -5.36 16.98 -2.86
N ARG A 46 -6.50 16.36 -2.58
CA ARG A 46 -7.37 15.79 -3.62
C ARG A 46 -7.80 16.85 -4.63
N GLN A 47 -8.18 18.05 -4.17
CA GLN A 47 -8.55 19.14 -5.05
C GLN A 47 -7.36 19.66 -5.85
N LYS A 48 -6.21 19.87 -5.20
CA LYS A 48 -5.00 20.36 -5.87
C LYS A 48 -4.47 19.39 -6.92
N PHE A 49 -4.36 18.11 -6.60
CA PHE A 49 -3.91 17.09 -7.55
C PHE A 49 -4.87 16.95 -8.72
N LYS A 50 -6.19 16.98 -8.47
CA LYS A 50 -7.18 16.99 -9.55
C LYS A 50 -7.03 18.21 -10.47
N GLY A 51 -6.81 19.41 -9.91
CA GLY A 51 -6.60 20.63 -10.69
C GLY A 51 -5.35 20.61 -11.56
N HIS A 52 -4.29 19.94 -11.10
CA HIS A 52 -3.03 19.79 -11.83
C HIS A 52 -2.91 18.47 -12.61
N HIS A 53 -3.98 17.67 -12.69
CA HIS A 53 -4.00 16.36 -13.35
C HIS A 53 -2.92 15.37 -12.83
N VAL A 54 -2.53 15.51 -11.56
CA VAL A 54 -1.55 14.61 -10.92
C VAL A 54 -2.26 13.33 -10.49
N ARG A 55 -1.83 12.18 -11.03
CA ARG A 55 -2.35 10.88 -10.59
C ARG A 55 -1.75 10.51 -9.23
N TYR A 56 -2.58 10.04 -8.29
CA TYR A 56 -2.08 9.54 -7.01
C TYR A 56 -2.62 8.16 -6.69
N CYS A 57 -1.69 7.19 -6.64
CA CYS A 57 -2.00 5.79 -6.37
C CYS A 57 -1.20 5.29 -5.15
N ARG A 58 -1.89 4.56 -4.28
CA ARG A 58 -1.32 3.92 -3.09
C ARG A 58 -1.37 2.41 -3.26
N PHE A 59 -0.21 1.78 -3.35
CA PHE A 59 -0.06 0.34 -3.35
C PHE A 59 -0.10 -0.17 -1.91
N VAL A 60 -1.01 -1.10 -1.65
CA VAL A 60 -1.16 -1.76 -0.35
C VAL A 60 -1.14 -3.26 -0.56
N TYR A 61 -0.14 -3.91 0.04
CA TYR A 61 -0.03 -5.37 -0.01
C TYR A 61 -0.68 -6.00 1.21
N CYS A 62 -1.67 -6.86 0.96
CA CYS A 62 -2.21 -7.84 1.89
C CYS A 62 -2.48 -7.24 3.28
N ASN A 63 -1.85 -7.81 4.32
CA ASN A 63 -1.97 -7.38 5.69
C ASN A 63 -0.89 -6.36 6.13
N ASP A 64 -0.26 -5.60 5.23
CA ASP A 64 0.76 -4.61 5.61
C ASP A 64 0.26 -3.68 6.72
N LEU A 65 0.95 -3.70 7.86
CA LEU A 65 0.57 -2.91 9.01
C LEU A 65 0.70 -1.39 8.77
N VAL A 66 1.69 -0.95 7.99
CA VAL A 66 2.07 0.46 7.91
C VAL A 66 0.97 1.34 7.31
N PRO A 67 0.30 0.97 6.20
CA PRO A 67 -0.85 1.72 5.68
C PRO A 67 -2.01 1.89 6.66
N ARG A 68 -2.07 1.10 7.72
CA ARG A 68 -3.18 1.12 8.69
C ARG A 68 -2.89 2.01 9.90
N LEU A 69 -1.74 2.69 9.90
CA LEU A 69 -1.31 3.59 10.94
C LEU A 69 -1.02 5.00 10.39
N PRO A 70 -1.19 6.07 11.19
CA PRO A 70 -1.98 6.12 12.43
C PRO A 70 -3.45 5.74 12.16
N TYR A 71 -4.19 5.36 13.20
CA TYR A 71 -5.56 4.86 13.04
C TYR A 71 -6.52 5.95 12.56
N ASP A 72 -7.51 5.54 11.78
CA ASP A 72 -8.67 6.38 11.49
C ASP A 72 -9.76 6.13 12.52
N ASP A 73 -9.57 6.66 13.72
CA ASP A 73 -10.54 6.63 14.81
C ASP A 73 -10.84 8.06 15.29
N LYS A 74 -11.70 8.18 16.30
CA LYS A 74 -12.12 9.49 16.83
C LYS A 74 -10.99 10.26 17.51
N GLU A 75 -9.91 9.61 17.91
CA GLU A 75 -8.80 10.22 18.63
C GLU A 75 -7.72 10.71 17.67
N MET A 76 -7.38 9.88 16.67
CA MET A 76 -6.31 10.14 15.72
C MET A 76 -6.82 10.82 14.43
N MET A 77 -8.01 10.47 13.93
CA MET A 77 -8.67 11.09 12.75
C MET A 77 -7.85 11.14 11.45
N PHE A 78 -6.81 10.32 11.31
CA PHE A 78 -5.99 10.30 10.11
C PHE A 78 -6.74 9.61 8.96
N LYS A 79 -6.71 10.21 7.77
CA LYS A 79 -7.41 9.75 6.58
C LYS A 79 -6.43 9.41 5.45
N HIS A 80 -6.87 8.53 4.58
CA HIS A 80 -6.24 8.27 3.29
C HIS A 80 -6.96 9.02 2.17
N PHE A 81 -6.24 9.28 1.07
CA PHE A 81 -6.82 9.80 -0.18
C PHE A 81 -6.11 9.17 -1.39
N GLY A 82 -6.63 9.42 -2.59
CA GLY A 82 -6.13 8.79 -3.82
C GLY A 82 -6.58 7.33 -3.96
N THR A 83 -6.26 6.74 -5.10
CA THR A 83 -6.70 5.40 -5.48
C THR A 83 -5.91 4.34 -4.72
N CYS A 84 -6.58 3.44 -4.01
CA CYS A 84 -5.92 2.30 -3.36
C CYS A 84 -5.83 1.13 -4.34
N LEU A 85 -4.61 0.73 -4.65
CA LEU A 85 -4.28 -0.45 -5.43
C LEU A 85 -3.93 -1.56 -4.45
N PHE A 86 -4.88 -2.46 -4.20
CA PHE A 86 -4.76 -3.52 -3.22
C PHE A 86 -4.32 -4.83 -3.90
N PHE A 87 -3.46 -5.58 -3.21
CA PHE A 87 -2.97 -6.87 -3.65
C PHE A 87 -3.15 -7.89 -2.55
N ASN A 88 -3.73 -9.05 -2.84
CA ASN A 88 -3.81 -10.13 -1.85
C ASN A 88 -2.50 -10.96 -1.81
N ARG A 89 -2.46 -12.00 -0.96
CA ARG A 89 -1.29 -12.89 -0.81
C ARG A 89 -0.79 -13.52 -2.12
N HIS A 90 -1.67 -13.73 -3.09
CA HIS A 90 -1.33 -14.29 -4.40
C HIS A 90 -1.01 -13.21 -5.44
N TYR A 91 -0.89 -11.95 -5.01
CA TYR A 91 -0.69 -10.77 -5.85
C TYR A 91 -1.84 -10.50 -6.83
N GLU A 92 -3.05 -10.96 -6.53
CA GLU A 92 -4.23 -10.59 -7.29
C GLU A 92 -4.61 -9.14 -6.97
N PHE A 93 -4.86 -8.37 -8.03
CA PHE A 93 -5.04 -6.93 -7.99
C PHE A 93 -6.52 -6.55 -7.89
N GLU A 94 -6.81 -5.59 -7.01
CA GLU A 94 -8.12 -4.97 -6.85
C GLU A 94 -8.00 -3.46 -6.60
N VAL A 95 -8.92 -2.67 -7.14
CA VAL A 95 -9.03 -1.23 -6.85
C VAL A 95 -10.03 -1.05 -5.73
N LEU A 96 -9.59 -0.47 -4.62
CA LEU A 96 -10.42 -0.21 -3.46
C LEU A 96 -10.50 1.30 -3.18
N GLU A 97 -11.64 1.76 -2.65
CA GLU A 97 -11.74 3.12 -2.11
C GLU A 97 -10.90 3.25 -0.84
N GLU A 98 -10.96 2.22 0.01
CA GLU A 98 -10.18 2.11 1.22
C GLU A 98 -9.64 0.69 1.39
N GLN A 99 -8.42 0.58 1.93
CA GLN A 99 -7.75 -0.71 2.11
C GLN A 99 -8.59 -1.68 2.95
N TRP A 100 -8.55 -2.96 2.59
CA TRP A 100 -9.26 -4.00 3.33
C TRP A 100 -8.80 -4.00 4.80
N ASN A 101 -9.77 -4.02 5.73
CA ASN A 101 -9.56 -3.88 7.16
C ASN A 101 -8.78 -2.61 7.53
N LYS A 102 -9.51 -1.49 7.50
CA LYS A 102 -9.02 -0.13 7.73
C LYS A 102 -8.10 0.03 8.94
N ASN A 103 -8.46 -0.50 10.10
CA ASN A 103 -7.74 -0.26 11.36
C ASN A 103 -7.46 -1.53 12.20
N TYR A 104 -7.66 -2.74 11.67
CA TYR A 104 -7.50 -3.98 12.45
C TYR A 104 -8.35 -4.11 13.72
N PHE A 105 -9.43 -3.34 13.89
CA PHE A 105 -10.25 -3.36 15.12
C PHE A 105 -11.32 -4.46 15.17
N SER A 106 -11.70 -5.06 14.03
CA SER A 106 -12.71 -6.13 14.02
C SER A 106 -12.11 -7.49 14.39
N LEU A 107 -12.60 -8.12 15.46
CA LEU A 107 -12.24 -9.49 15.87
C LEU A 107 -12.37 -10.50 14.72
N TRP A 108 -13.40 -10.34 13.88
CA TRP A 108 -13.65 -11.14 12.68
C TRP A 108 -12.55 -11.01 11.61
N CYS A 109 -11.75 -9.94 11.69
CA CYS A 109 -10.67 -9.67 10.75
C CYS A 109 -9.27 -9.80 11.38
N VAL A 110 -9.14 -9.89 12.71
CA VAL A 110 -7.88 -10.16 13.41
C VAL A 110 -7.56 -11.66 13.44
N ILE A 111 -8.56 -12.52 13.70
CA ILE A 111 -8.42 -13.99 13.66
C ILE A 111 -7.88 -14.52 12.30
N PRO A 112 -8.31 -14.01 11.13
CA PRO A 112 -7.75 -14.46 9.85
C PRO A 112 -6.31 -14.00 9.60
N MET A 113 -5.71 -13.10 10.40
CA MET A 113 -4.36 -12.59 10.12
C MET A 113 -3.24 -13.58 10.46
N PRO A 114 -3.22 -14.25 11.63
CA PRO A 114 -2.28 -15.35 11.88
C PRO A 114 -2.47 -16.50 10.90
N TYR A 115 -3.72 -16.82 10.53
CA TYR A 115 -3.99 -17.81 9.50
C TYR A 115 -3.40 -17.41 8.15
N ASN A 116 -3.57 -16.15 7.74
CA ASN A 116 -2.94 -15.65 6.52
C ASN A 116 -1.42 -15.65 6.62
N ALA A 117 -0.82 -15.34 7.78
CA ALA A 117 0.63 -15.43 7.99
C ALA A 117 1.17 -16.87 7.80
N ILE A 118 0.42 -17.89 8.25
CA ILE A 118 0.76 -19.30 7.98
C ILE A 118 0.70 -19.57 6.48
N LEU A 119 -0.33 -19.10 5.78
CA LEU A 119 -0.46 -19.28 4.33
C LEU A 119 0.64 -18.55 3.55
N GLU A 120 1.06 -17.37 3.99
CA GLU A 120 2.19 -16.63 3.41
C GLU A 120 3.51 -17.38 3.57
N ILE A 121 3.71 -18.06 4.70
CA ILE A 121 4.87 -18.95 4.90
C ILE A 121 4.83 -20.11 3.92
N ILE A 122 3.67 -20.78 3.77
CA ILE A 122 3.51 -21.85 2.79
C ILE A 122 3.75 -21.32 1.35
N TRP A 123 3.22 -20.14 1.06
CA TRP A 123 3.33 -19.51 -0.25
C TRP A 123 4.78 -19.18 -0.63
N SER A 124 5.63 -18.78 0.33
CA SER A 124 7.06 -18.50 0.09
C SER A 124 7.82 -19.66 -0.56
N PHE A 125 7.37 -20.90 -0.33
CA PHE A 125 7.94 -22.10 -0.98
C PHE A 125 7.30 -22.43 -2.34
N ILE A 126 6.01 -22.08 -2.52
CA ILE A 126 5.23 -22.43 -3.72
C ILE A 126 5.46 -21.41 -4.84
N ILE A 127 5.64 -20.13 -4.51
CA ILE A 127 5.70 -19.03 -5.48
C ILE A 127 6.79 -19.24 -6.55
N ALA A 128 7.95 -19.78 -6.19
CA ALA A 128 9.04 -20.05 -7.13
C ALA A 128 8.64 -21.09 -8.19
N ARG A 129 7.82 -22.07 -7.81
CA ARG A 129 7.31 -23.11 -8.72
C ARG A 129 6.21 -22.57 -9.62
N GLN A 130 5.35 -21.69 -9.10
CA GLN A 130 4.17 -21.21 -9.81
C GLN A 130 4.46 -20.01 -10.71
N SER A 131 5.25 -19.05 -10.23
CA SER A 131 5.55 -17.80 -10.94
C SER A 131 6.95 -17.78 -11.55
N GLY A 132 7.80 -18.76 -11.23
CA GLY A 132 9.16 -18.92 -11.76
C GLY A 132 10.26 -18.64 -10.74
N PRO A 133 11.50 -19.09 -11.02
CA PRO A 133 12.60 -19.08 -10.05
C PRO A 133 13.03 -17.69 -9.59
N TYR A 134 12.72 -16.65 -10.38
CA TYR A 134 13.00 -15.25 -10.05
C TYR A 134 12.25 -14.76 -8.80
N TYR A 135 11.08 -15.34 -8.52
CA TYR A 135 10.24 -14.96 -7.37
C TYR A 135 10.60 -15.71 -6.08
N ARG A 136 11.64 -16.55 -6.12
CA ARG A 136 12.04 -17.35 -4.97
C ARG A 136 12.45 -16.45 -3.82
N GLU A 137 11.85 -16.69 -2.66
CA GLU A 137 12.26 -16.03 -1.43
C GLU A 137 13.55 -16.62 -0.87
N GLY A 138 14.45 -15.74 -0.43
CA GLY A 138 15.66 -16.11 0.28
C GLY A 138 15.38 -16.45 1.74
N TRP A 139 16.34 -17.11 2.40
CA TRP A 139 16.25 -17.50 3.80
C TRP A 139 15.98 -16.34 4.77
N PHE A 140 16.51 -15.14 4.48
CA PHE A 140 16.27 -13.96 5.29
C PHE A 140 14.80 -13.53 5.28
N LEU A 141 14.17 -13.48 4.10
CA LEU A 141 12.77 -13.10 3.95
C LEU A 141 11.84 -14.17 4.53
N PHE A 142 12.20 -15.45 4.34
CA PHE A 142 11.51 -16.54 5.01
C PHE A 142 11.54 -16.39 6.54
N ALA A 143 12.72 -16.14 7.14
CA ALA A 143 12.83 -15.89 8.57
C ALA A 143 11.99 -14.68 9.00
N PHE A 144 12.00 -13.61 8.21
CA PHE A 144 11.16 -12.43 8.46
C PHE A 144 9.65 -12.76 8.41
N ARG A 145 9.19 -13.63 7.48
CA ARG A 145 7.80 -14.09 7.44
C ARG A 145 7.36 -14.81 8.71
N THR A 146 8.25 -15.53 9.39
CA THR A 146 7.91 -16.21 10.65
C THR A 146 7.54 -15.24 11.77
N ILE A 147 8.05 -14.00 11.75
CA ILE A 147 7.66 -12.94 12.69
C ILE A 147 6.17 -12.60 12.55
N GLY A 148 5.60 -12.79 11.35
CA GLY A 148 4.18 -12.59 11.07
C GLY A 148 3.24 -13.49 11.88
N LEU A 149 3.74 -14.58 12.45
CA LEU A 149 2.96 -15.42 13.37
C LEU A 149 2.75 -14.75 14.74
N ILE A 150 3.66 -13.86 15.13
CA ILE A 150 3.60 -13.10 16.40
C ILE A 150 2.96 -11.73 16.16
N ILE A 151 3.43 -11.02 15.14
CA ILE A 151 2.92 -9.69 14.76
C ILE A 151 2.48 -9.74 13.30
N PRO A 152 1.22 -10.16 13.03
CA PRO A 152 0.70 -10.23 11.68
C PRO A 152 0.80 -8.88 10.97
N GLY A 153 1.22 -8.91 9.71
CA GLY A 153 1.29 -7.73 8.86
C GLY A 153 2.63 -6.99 8.81
N VAL A 154 3.53 -7.21 9.76
CA VAL A 154 4.90 -6.68 9.69
C VAL A 154 5.66 -7.24 8.47
N PRO A 155 5.62 -8.55 8.18
CA PRO A 155 6.34 -9.09 7.02
C PRO A 155 5.81 -8.58 5.69
N ALA A 156 4.52 -8.26 5.63
CA ALA A 156 3.86 -7.72 4.43
C ALA A 156 4.33 -6.30 4.07
N HIS A 157 5.09 -5.62 4.94
CA HIS A 157 5.77 -4.36 4.61
C HIS A 157 7.13 -4.58 3.89
N GLY A 158 7.36 -5.77 3.33
CA GLY A 158 8.59 -6.11 2.63
C GLY A 158 8.66 -5.48 1.23
N PRO A 159 9.84 -4.95 0.81
CA PRO A 159 9.99 -4.39 -0.54
C PRO A 159 9.81 -5.45 -1.65
N GLN A 160 10.15 -6.72 -1.38
CA GLN A 160 9.94 -7.81 -2.32
C GLN A 160 8.46 -8.04 -2.63
N ASP A 161 7.57 -7.94 -1.64
CA ASP A 161 6.14 -8.11 -1.87
C ASP A 161 5.54 -6.97 -2.70
N TYR A 162 6.02 -5.74 -2.50
CA TYR A 162 5.62 -4.61 -3.33
C TYR A 162 6.13 -4.72 -4.77
N LEU A 163 7.37 -5.16 -4.95
CA LEU A 163 7.90 -5.45 -6.28
C LEU A 163 7.09 -6.55 -6.98
N ASN A 164 6.83 -7.67 -6.28
CA ASN A 164 6.02 -8.76 -6.79
C ASN A 164 4.59 -8.32 -7.12
N SER A 165 4.00 -7.43 -6.33
CA SER A 165 2.67 -6.85 -6.61
C SER A 165 2.65 -6.11 -7.95
N THR A 166 3.71 -5.38 -8.29
CA THR A 166 3.79 -4.68 -9.58
C THR A 166 4.07 -5.61 -10.76
N LEU A 167 4.80 -6.73 -10.54
CA LEU A 167 5.22 -7.65 -11.60
C LEU A 167 4.17 -8.74 -11.89
N LEU A 168 3.54 -9.28 -10.85
CA LEU A 168 2.54 -10.36 -10.94
C LEU A 168 1.11 -9.82 -10.97
N GLY A 169 0.89 -8.65 -10.39
CA GLY A 169 -0.41 -7.99 -10.42
C GLY A 169 -0.76 -7.53 -11.82
N LYS A 170 -1.99 -7.83 -12.28
CA LYS A 170 -2.51 -7.42 -13.59
C LYS A 170 -2.90 -5.93 -13.61
N ILE A 171 -1.99 -5.05 -13.16
CA ILE A 171 -2.20 -3.61 -12.95
C ILE A 171 -2.34 -2.84 -14.26
N GLU A 172 -1.81 -3.37 -15.36
CA GLU A 172 -1.86 -2.70 -16.67
C GLU A 172 -3.29 -2.35 -17.10
N LYS A 173 -4.27 -3.18 -16.72
CA LYS A 173 -5.68 -2.92 -17.04
C LYS A 173 -6.19 -1.64 -16.40
N HIS A 174 -5.66 -1.27 -15.22
CA HIS A 174 -6.04 -0.04 -14.54
C HIS A 174 -5.46 1.19 -15.23
N PHE A 175 -4.19 1.12 -15.65
CA PHE A 175 -3.49 2.25 -16.26
C PHE A 175 -3.75 2.43 -17.77
N LYS A 176 -4.25 1.39 -18.45
CA LYS A 176 -4.67 1.45 -19.86
C LYS A 176 -6.13 1.89 -20.06
N ALA A 177 -6.91 2.05 -18.99
CA ALA A 177 -8.34 2.37 -19.04
C ALA A 177 -8.64 3.88 -19.07
N GLU A 178 -7.64 4.71 -19.41
CA GLU A 178 -7.80 6.16 -19.64
C GLU A 178 -7.75 6.50 -21.13
#